data_AF-A0A2N5ZPY8-F1
#
_entry.id   AF-A0A2N5ZPY8-F1
#
_cell.length_a   1.000
_cell.length_b   1.000
_cell.length_c   1.000
_cell.angle_alpha   90.00
_cell.angle_beta   90.00
_cell.angle_gamma   90.00
#
_symmetry.space_group_name_H-M   'P 1'
#
loop_
_entity.id
_entity.type
_entity.pdbx_description
1 polymer ?
#
loop_
_entity_poly.entity_id
_entity_poly.type
_entity_poly.pdbx_seq_one_letter_code
_entity_poly.pdbx_strand_id
1 'polypeptide(L)'
;GSLPLLQKSGIKEGKGYGGFPVSGKFMKCTNPEVIKDHKAKVYGKAAEGSPPMSMPHLDERRIDGEGSLLFGPYAGMSMKFLKTGSGLDLTKSLRFNNIRPMLAVAKNEFGLIKYLIGQVMQSKTDRFKFLKLYFPDAKEEDWDLYTAGQRVQIMKKDPQKGGILKLGTEIINSADGTLSALLGASPGASTAVTTMFEVLENCFADEMASGKWKEKLAEMIPSYGRSLIEDAELCRKTRKATAKVLELEE
;
A
#
# COMPACT_ATOMS: atom_id res chain seq x y z
N GLY A 1 -9.45 11.53 -1.32
CA GLY A 1 -8.12 11.03 -0.91
C GLY A 1 -7.18 12.21 -0.71
N SER A 2 -5.99 11.98 -0.17
CA SER A 2 -5.07 13.05 0.26
C SER A 2 -4.47 13.87 -0.88
N LEU A 3 -4.23 13.28 -2.07
CA LEU A 3 -3.59 13.99 -3.19
C LEU A 3 -4.36 15.24 -3.66
N PRO A 4 -5.68 15.19 -3.93
CA PRO A 4 -6.45 16.39 -4.22
C PRO A 4 -6.40 17.47 -3.13
N LEU A 5 -6.32 17.08 -1.85
CA LEU A 5 -6.20 18.03 -0.73
C LEU A 5 -4.82 18.69 -0.72
N LEU A 6 -3.75 17.91 -0.91
CA LEU A 6 -2.40 18.43 -1.08
C LEU A 6 -2.32 19.42 -2.26
N GLN A 7 -2.93 19.09 -3.39
CA GLN A 7 -2.98 19.98 -4.55
C GLN A 7 -3.75 21.27 -4.27
N LYS A 8 -4.82 21.21 -3.46
CA LYS A 8 -5.60 22.39 -3.05
C LYS A 8 -4.87 23.26 -2.03
N SER A 9 -4.01 22.68 -1.19
CA SER A 9 -3.25 23.43 -0.18
C SER A 9 -2.31 24.48 -0.78
N GLY A 10 -1.84 24.27 -2.02
CA GLY A 10 -0.95 25.21 -2.72
C GLY A 10 0.49 25.23 -2.23
N ILE A 11 0.86 24.40 -1.24
CA ILE A 11 2.23 24.33 -0.73
C ILE A 11 3.23 23.93 -1.83
N LYS A 12 4.47 24.42 -1.73
CA LYS A 12 5.47 24.22 -2.78
C LYS A 12 5.91 22.77 -2.87
N GLU A 13 5.95 22.08 -1.73
CA GLU A 13 6.39 20.71 -1.51
C GLU A 13 5.44 19.70 -2.18
N GLY A 14 4.16 20.05 -2.33
CA GLY A 14 3.16 19.24 -3.03
C GLY A 14 3.20 19.38 -4.57
N LYS A 15 4.01 20.28 -5.13
CA LYS A 15 4.08 20.50 -6.57
C LYS A 15 4.80 19.35 -7.27
N GLY A 16 4.23 18.89 -8.39
CA GLY A 16 4.80 17.78 -9.17
C GLY A 16 4.39 16.39 -8.71
N TYR A 17 3.53 16.29 -7.69
CA TYR A 17 2.88 15.04 -7.31
C TYR A 17 1.67 14.76 -8.21
N GLY A 18 1.60 13.51 -8.67
CA GLY A 18 0.51 12.93 -9.43
C GLY A 18 0.09 11.58 -8.85
N GLY A 19 -1.03 11.06 -9.32
CA GLY A 19 -1.58 9.79 -8.87
C GLY A 19 -1.94 8.89 -10.05
N PHE A 20 -1.64 7.61 -9.94
CA PHE A 20 -2.04 6.59 -10.89
C PHE A 20 -2.97 5.59 -10.18
N PRO A 21 -4.28 5.63 -10.45
CA PRO A 21 -5.24 4.77 -9.79
C PRO A 21 -5.10 3.33 -10.32
N VAL A 22 -5.04 2.37 -9.40
CA VAL A 22 -5.02 0.94 -9.67
C VAL A 22 -6.14 0.28 -8.87
N SER A 23 -7.05 -0.40 -9.56
CA SER A 23 -8.08 -1.22 -8.91
C SER A 23 -7.57 -2.65 -8.79
N GLY A 24 -7.91 -3.31 -7.68
CA GLY A 24 -7.60 -4.72 -7.43
C GLY A 24 -8.84 -5.59 -7.58
N LYS A 25 -8.70 -6.68 -8.33
CA LYS A 25 -9.73 -7.71 -8.49
C LYS A 25 -9.22 -9.07 -8.02
N PHE A 26 -10.13 -9.92 -7.59
CA PHE A 26 -9.86 -11.30 -7.17
C PHE A 26 -10.90 -12.23 -7.78
N MET A 27 -10.52 -13.48 -8.03
CA MET A 27 -11.49 -14.56 -8.18
C MET A 27 -11.94 -14.94 -6.76
N LYS A 28 -13.24 -14.87 -6.48
CA LYS A 28 -13.86 -15.17 -5.19
C LYS A 28 -14.68 -16.44 -5.31
N CYS A 29 -14.46 -17.37 -4.39
CA CYS A 29 -15.28 -18.56 -4.20
C CYS A 29 -16.03 -18.47 -2.87
N THR A 30 -17.31 -18.83 -2.90
CA THR A 30 -18.21 -18.87 -1.73
C THR A 30 -18.72 -20.28 -1.43
N ASN A 31 -18.18 -21.31 -2.08
CA ASN A 31 -18.57 -22.70 -1.86
C ASN A 31 -18.04 -23.16 -0.48
N PRO A 32 -18.92 -23.47 0.50
CA PRO A 32 -18.50 -23.81 1.85
C PRO A 32 -17.63 -25.06 1.94
N GLU A 33 -17.86 -26.05 1.06
CA GLU A 33 -17.08 -27.29 1.05
C GLU A 33 -15.64 -27.03 0.63
N VAL A 34 -15.44 -26.15 -0.36
CA VAL A 34 -14.11 -25.72 -0.80
C VAL A 34 -13.40 -24.87 0.26
N ILE A 35 -14.13 -23.96 0.91
CA ILE A 35 -13.56 -23.03 1.91
C ILE A 35 -13.09 -23.79 3.16
N LYS A 36 -13.87 -24.77 3.62
CA LYS A 36 -13.58 -25.54 4.84
C LYS A 36 -12.20 -26.21 4.81
N ASP A 37 -11.77 -26.62 3.63
CA ASP A 37 -10.50 -27.34 3.42
C ASP A 37 -9.29 -26.39 3.28
N HIS A 38 -9.50 -25.08 3.11
CA HIS A 38 -8.43 -24.12 2.84
C HIS A 38 -8.28 -23.02 3.92
N LYS A 39 -7.62 -23.37 5.03
CA LYS A 39 -7.41 -22.46 6.18
C LYS A 39 -6.11 -21.65 6.14
N ALA A 40 -5.29 -21.84 5.12
CA ALA A 40 -3.96 -21.22 5.02
C ALA A 40 -3.91 -20.13 3.95
N LYS A 41 -3.04 -19.15 4.14
CA LYS A 41 -2.67 -18.22 3.07
C LYS A 41 -1.47 -18.78 2.31
N VAL A 42 -1.68 -19.12 1.05
CA VAL A 42 -0.65 -19.72 0.20
C VAL A 42 -0.23 -18.73 -0.86
N TYR A 43 1.07 -18.51 -1.00
CA TYR A 43 1.65 -17.66 -2.03
C TYR A 43 2.15 -18.51 -3.20
N GLY A 44 1.79 -18.09 -4.40
CA GLY A 44 2.26 -18.67 -5.64
C GLY A 44 3.50 -17.99 -6.17
N LYS A 45 4.28 -18.71 -6.98
CA LYS A 45 5.43 -18.12 -7.67
C LYS A 45 4.95 -17.10 -8.70
N ALA A 46 5.53 -15.91 -8.69
CA ALA A 46 5.24 -14.92 -9.71
C ALA A 46 5.62 -15.46 -11.11
N ALA A 47 4.75 -15.24 -12.10
CA ALA A 47 5.11 -15.54 -13.49
C ALA A 47 6.29 -14.65 -13.91
N GLU A 48 7.12 -15.14 -14.81
CA GLU A 48 8.28 -14.39 -15.30
C GLU A 48 7.85 -13.02 -15.88
N GLY A 49 8.56 -11.96 -15.51
CA GLY A 49 8.22 -10.58 -15.89
C GLY A 49 7.08 -9.93 -15.09
N SER A 50 6.49 -10.62 -14.10
CA SER A 50 5.51 -10.01 -13.20
C SER A 50 6.15 -8.93 -12.32
N PRO A 51 5.49 -7.79 -12.09
CA PRO A 51 6.01 -6.78 -11.17
C PRO A 51 6.17 -7.35 -9.76
N PRO A 52 7.16 -6.88 -8.96
CA PRO A 52 7.48 -7.42 -7.63
C PRO A 52 6.31 -7.47 -6.63
N MET A 53 5.27 -6.66 -6.86
CA MET A 53 4.09 -6.56 -6.02
C MET A 53 2.93 -7.50 -6.42
N SER A 54 3.11 -8.34 -7.43
CA SER A 54 2.00 -9.06 -8.10
C SER A 54 1.99 -10.57 -7.82
N MET A 55 2.55 -11.01 -6.69
CA MET A 55 2.57 -12.43 -6.37
C MET A 55 1.14 -12.94 -6.15
N PRO A 56 0.70 -13.95 -6.94
CA PRO A 56 -0.61 -14.52 -6.74
C PRO A 56 -0.67 -15.21 -5.39
N HIS A 57 -1.82 -15.16 -4.74
CA HIS A 57 -2.05 -15.86 -3.49
C HIS A 57 -3.48 -16.38 -3.44
N LEU A 58 -3.66 -17.45 -2.66
CA LEU A 58 -4.93 -18.06 -2.32
C LEU A 58 -5.12 -17.97 -0.81
N ASP A 59 -6.13 -17.25 -0.36
CA ASP A 59 -6.41 -17.06 1.07
C ASP A 59 -7.91 -16.99 1.39
N GLU A 60 -8.26 -17.58 2.52
CA GLU A 60 -9.58 -17.43 3.13
C GLU A 60 -9.73 -16.02 3.72
N ARG A 61 -10.86 -15.38 3.47
CA ARG A 61 -11.27 -14.11 4.07
C ARG A 61 -12.72 -14.15 4.50
N ARG A 62 -13.04 -13.30 5.47
CA ARG A 62 -14.43 -12.99 5.81
C ARG A 62 -14.84 -11.69 5.13
N ILE A 63 -15.84 -11.73 4.27
CA ILE A 63 -16.41 -10.58 3.56
C ILE A 63 -17.87 -10.50 3.97
N ASP A 64 -18.29 -9.36 4.54
CA ASP A 64 -19.66 -9.15 5.02
C ASP A 64 -20.16 -10.24 6.00
N GLY A 65 -19.24 -10.79 6.79
CA GLY A 65 -19.53 -11.84 7.77
C GLY A 65 -19.46 -13.26 7.21
N GLU A 66 -19.38 -13.44 5.89
CA GLU A 66 -19.33 -14.74 5.22
C GLU A 66 -17.91 -15.16 4.86
N GLY A 67 -17.61 -16.45 4.98
CA GLY A 67 -16.35 -17.03 4.51
C GLY A 67 -16.25 -16.97 2.99
N SER A 68 -15.05 -16.70 2.48
CA SER A 68 -14.79 -16.61 1.04
C SER A 68 -13.34 -16.95 0.75
N LEU A 69 -13.08 -17.71 -0.30
CA LEU A 69 -11.73 -17.98 -0.77
C LEU A 69 -11.38 -17.01 -1.90
N LEU A 70 -10.25 -16.30 -1.80
CA LEU A 70 -9.83 -15.33 -2.80
C LEU A 70 -8.55 -15.76 -3.50
N PHE A 71 -8.54 -15.67 -4.82
CA PHE A 71 -7.35 -15.86 -5.65
C PHE A 71 -7.03 -14.61 -6.49
N GLY A 72 -5.78 -14.17 -6.47
CA GLY A 72 -5.33 -12.97 -7.18
C GLY A 72 -4.07 -12.39 -6.53
N PRO A 73 -3.77 -11.09 -6.70
CA PRO A 73 -4.61 -10.05 -7.30
C PRO A 73 -4.50 -9.97 -8.83
N TYR A 74 -5.60 -9.58 -9.47
CA TYR A 74 -5.67 -9.15 -10.86
C TYR A 74 -5.83 -7.62 -10.92
N ALA A 75 -5.30 -7.00 -11.97
CA ALA A 75 -5.52 -5.57 -12.20
C ALA A 75 -6.96 -5.30 -12.66
N GLY A 76 -7.55 -4.24 -12.13
CA GLY A 76 -8.79 -3.64 -12.60
C GLY A 76 -8.56 -2.22 -13.12
N MET A 77 -9.44 -1.77 -14.02
CA MET A 77 -9.45 -0.39 -14.53
C MET A 77 -10.39 0.48 -13.70
N SER A 78 -9.90 1.63 -13.25
CA SER A 78 -10.70 2.67 -12.59
C SER A 78 -9.93 3.98 -12.60
N MET A 79 -10.63 5.09 -12.88
CA MET A 79 -10.07 6.43 -12.76
C MET A 79 -10.29 7.06 -11.37
N LYS A 80 -11.02 6.38 -10.48
CA LYS A 80 -11.38 6.86 -9.15
C LYS A 80 -10.17 6.78 -8.22
N PHE A 81 -10.04 7.72 -7.29
CA PHE A 81 -9.00 7.67 -6.25
C PHE A 81 -9.49 7.02 -4.95
N LEU A 82 -10.81 6.92 -4.77
CA LEU A 82 -11.46 6.27 -3.62
C LEU A 82 -12.52 5.27 -4.11
N LYS A 83 -12.93 4.32 -3.26
CA LYS A 83 -14.02 3.36 -3.56
C LYS A 83 -15.29 4.08 -4.05
N THR A 84 -15.68 5.15 -3.36
CA THR A 84 -16.82 6.03 -3.68
C THR A 84 -16.40 7.38 -4.28
N GLY A 85 -15.27 7.41 -5.01
CA GLY A 85 -14.74 8.61 -5.67
C GLY A 85 -15.41 8.93 -7.01
N SER A 86 -14.98 10.03 -7.65
CA SER A 86 -15.52 10.43 -8.96
C SER A 86 -14.77 9.74 -10.10
N GLY A 87 -15.49 9.44 -11.19
CA GLY A 87 -14.88 8.87 -12.40
C GLY A 87 -13.88 9.81 -13.09
N LEU A 88 -13.81 11.07 -12.65
CA LEU A 88 -12.91 12.10 -13.19
C LEU A 88 -11.76 12.42 -12.22
N ASP A 89 -11.51 11.60 -11.19
CA ASP A 89 -10.49 11.93 -10.18
C ASP A 89 -9.10 12.03 -10.81
N LEU A 90 -8.71 11.08 -11.68
CA LEU A 90 -7.45 11.13 -12.40
C LEU A 90 -7.31 12.40 -13.25
N THR A 91 -8.30 12.70 -14.10
CA THR A 91 -8.29 13.89 -14.97
C THR A 91 -8.27 15.18 -14.16
N LYS A 92 -9.07 15.28 -13.10
CA LYS A 92 -9.08 16.42 -12.17
C LYS A 92 -7.79 16.54 -11.36
N SER A 93 -6.96 15.50 -11.27
CA SER A 93 -5.66 15.57 -10.58
C SER A 93 -4.53 16.09 -11.48
N LEU A 94 -4.74 16.21 -12.80
CA LEU A 94 -3.73 16.72 -13.71
C LEU A 94 -3.48 18.22 -13.50
N ARG A 95 -2.21 18.59 -13.44
CA ARG A 95 -1.73 19.97 -13.27
C ARG A 95 -0.53 20.18 -14.17
N PHE A 96 -0.30 21.40 -14.63
CA PHE A 96 0.89 21.72 -15.44
C PHE A 96 2.21 21.28 -14.78
N ASN A 97 2.28 21.34 -13.45
CA ASN A 97 3.48 20.95 -12.71
C ASN A 97 3.67 19.43 -12.54
N ASN A 98 2.64 18.59 -12.78
CA ASN A 98 2.73 17.13 -12.62
C ASN A 98 2.60 16.34 -13.93
N ILE A 99 2.15 16.94 -15.02
CA ILE A 99 2.05 16.28 -16.33
C ILE A 99 3.41 15.73 -16.79
N ARG A 100 4.47 16.53 -16.73
CA ARG A 100 5.82 16.08 -17.13
C ARG A 100 6.31 14.90 -16.29
N PRO A 101 6.24 14.93 -14.94
CA PRO A 101 6.51 13.76 -14.12
C PRO A 101 5.66 12.53 -14.47
N MET A 102 4.37 12.69 -14.71
CA MET A 102 3.47 11.57 -15.03
C MET A 102 3.81 10.93 -16.38
N LEU A 103 4.12 11.72 -17.41
CA LEU A 103 4.56 11.21 -18.71
C LEU A 103 5.92 10.52 -18.62
N ALA A 104 6.84 11.05 -17.81
CA ALA A 104 8.12 10.41 -17.56
C ALA A 104 7.94 9.04 -16.89
N VAL A 105 7.05 8.93 -15.89
CA VAL A 105 6.69 7.64 -15.28
C VAL A 105 6.06 6.71 -16.31
N ALA A 106 5.14 7.19 -17.15
CA ALA A 106 4.52 6.35 -18.18
C ALA A 106 5.54 5.73 -19.15
N LYS A 107 6.59 6.49 -19.49
CA LYS A 107 7.72 6.00 -20.30
C LYS A 107 8.61 5.03 -19.52
N ASN A 108 9.00 5.39 -18.30
CA ASN A 108 9.96 4.62 -17.50
C ASN A 108 9.36 3.31 -16.97
N GLU A 109 8.06 3.28 -16.69
CA GLU A 109 7.31 2.14 -16.15
C GLU A 109 6.46 1.45 -17.22
N PHE A 110 6.87 1.53 -18.49
CA PHE A 110 6.11 0.97 -19.61
C PHE A 110 5.81 -0.52 -19.45
N GLY A 111 6.75 -1.30 -18.91
CA GLY A 111 6.56 -2.72 -18.63
C GLY A 111 5.42 -2.98 -17.62
N LEU A 112 5.36 -2.19 -16.54
CA LEU A 112 4.28 -2.26 -15.56
C LEU A 112 2.94 -1.88 -16.20
N ILE A 113 2.89 -0.81 -16.99
CA ILE A 113 1.66 -0.38 -17.66
C ILE A 113 1.16 -1.46 -18.62
N LYS A 114 2.06 -2.02 -19.44
CA LYS A 114 1.74 -3.13 -20.35
C LYS A 114 1.19 -4.34 -19.59
N TYR A 115 1.83 -4.71 -18.47
CA TYR A 115 1.35 -5.80 -17.61
C TYR A 115 -0.06 -5.53 -17.08
N LEU A 116 -0.30 -4.34 -16.52
CA LEU A 116 -1.61 -3.97 -15.96
C LEU A 116 -2.71 -3.96 -17.04
N ILE A 117 -2.42 -3.45 -18.24
CA ILE A 117 -3.35 -3.50 -19.38
C ILE A 117 -3.67 -4.95 -19.75
N GLY A 118 -2.65 -5.81 -19.84
CA GLY A 118 -2.85 -7.23 -20.11
C GLY A 118 -3.76 -7.90 -19.09
N GLN A 119 -3.53 -7.64 -17.80
CA GLN A 119 -4.36 -8.16 -16.69
C GLN A 119 -5.82 -7.67 -16.75
N VAL A 120 -6.03 -6.42 -17.15
CA VAL A 120 -7.39 -5.87 -17.33
C VAL A 120 -8.10 -6.54 -18.50
N MET A 121 -7.39 -6.81 -19.60
CA MET A 121 -7.93 -7.43 -20.81
C MET A 121 -8.25 -8.92 -20.68
N GLN A 122 -7.74 -9.59 -19.64
CA GLN A 122 -8.06 -11.00 -19.39
C GLN A 122 -9.56 -11.23 -19.25
N SER A 123 -10.05 -12.36 -19.77
CA SER A 123 -11.43 -12.83 -19.57
C SER A 123 -11.60 -13.53 -18.21
N LYS A 124 -12.83 -13.89 -17.83
CA LYS A 124 -13.07 -14.73 -16.63
C LYS A 124 -12.34 -16.09 -16.79
N THR A 125 -12.45 -16.69 -17.96
CA THR A 125 -11.82 -17.98 -18.28
C THR A 125 -10.30 -17.92 -18.26
N ASP A 126 -9.66 -16.83 -18.72
CA ASP A 126 -8.19 -16.69 -18.61
C ASP A 126 -7.73 -16.62 -17.16
N ARG A 127 -8.47 -15.89 -16.32
CA ARG A 127 -8.20 -15.81 -14.88
C ARG A 127 -8.38 -17.17 -14.21
N PHE A 128 -9.45 -17.88 -14.57
CA PHE A 128 -9.72 -19.22 -14.06
C PHE A 128 -8.66 -20.25 -14.48
N LYS A 129 -8.18 -20.22 -15.73
CA LYS A 129 -7.05 -21.06 -16.17
C LYS A 129 -5.81 -20.84 -15.32
N PHE A 130 -5.52 -19.59 -14.94
CA PHE A 130 -4.40 -19.29 -14.06
C PHE A 130 -4.63 -19.80 -12.63
N LEU A 131 -5.83 -19.64 -12.08
CA LEU A 131 -6.22 -20.24 -10.79
C LEU A 131 -6.02 -21.76 -10.80
N LYS A 132 -6.40 -22.44 -11.88
CA LYS A 132 -6.29 -23.90 -11.99
C LYS A 132 -4.85 -24.43 -11.93
N LEU A 133 -3.85 -23.58 -12.19
CA LEU A 133 -2.44 -23.92 -11.98
C LEU A 133 -2.08 -24.04 -10.49
N TYR A 134 -2.83 -23.36 -9.62
CA TYR A 134 -2.65 -23.36 -8.16
C TYR A 134 -3.64 -24.25 -7.43
N PHE A 135 -4.85 -24.39 -7.99
CA PHE A 135 -5.90 -25.24 -7.46
C PHE A 135 -6.50 -26.09 -8.59
N PRO A 136 -5.89 -27.25 -8.92
CA PRO A 136 -6.28 -28.06 -10.07
C PRO A 136 -7.72 -28.55 -10.06
N ASP A 137 -8.28 -28.80 -8.87
CA ASP A 137 -9.64 -29.30 -8.68
C ASP A 137 -10.71 -28.20 -8.66
N ALA A 138 -10.32 -26.94 -8.84
CA ALA A 138 -11.27 -25.84 -8.94
C ALA A 138 -12.25 -26.05 -10.11
N LYS A 139 -13.52 -25.70 -9.87
CA LYS A 139 -14.61 -25.71 -10.86
C LYS A 139 -15.01 -24.28 -11.20
N GLU A 140 -15.15 -23.93 -12.48
CA GLU A 140 -15.31 -22.52 -12.89
C GLU A 140 -16.60 -21.89 -12.35
N GLU A 141 -17.65 -22.68 -12.16
CA GLU A 141 -18.93 -22.24 -11.58
C GLU A 141 -18.82 -21.73 -10.14
N ASP A 142 -17.82 -22.18 -9.38
CA ASP A 142 -17.63 -21.79 -7.98
C ASP A 142 -16.93 -20.44 -7.81
N TRP A 143 -16.46 -19.82 -8.90
CA TRP A 143 -15.60 -18.63 -8.83
C TRP A 143 -16.14 -17.46 -9.63
N ASP A 144 -16.23 -16.30 -8.99
CA ASP A 144 -16.64 -15.05 -9.62
C ASP A 144 -15.66 -13.91 -9.39
N LEU A 145 -15.71 -12.91 -10.26
CA LEU A 145 -14.81 -11.78 -10.17
C LEU A 145 -15.28 -10.77 -9.13
N TYR A 146 -14.52 -10.63 -8.06
CA TYR A 146 -14.76 -9.68 -6.98
C TYR A 146 -13.86 -8.45 -7.13
N THR A 147 -14.45 -7.25 -7.00
CA THR A 147 -13.70 -5.98 -7.00
C THR A 147 -13.42 -5.59 -5.56
N ALA A 148 -12.16 -5.70 -5.13
CA ALA A 148 -11.80 -5.55 -3.72
C ALA A 148 -11.60 -4.09 -3.30
N GLY A 149 -10.79 -3.34 -4.05
CA GLY A 149 -10.35 -2.03 -3.60
C GLY A 149 -9.73 -1.16 -4.66
N GLN A 150 -9.63 0.12 -4.30
CA GLN A 150 -9.01 1.16 -5.10
C GLN A 150 -7.77 1.65 -4.38
N ARG A 151 -6.64 1.68 -5.09
CA ARG A 151 -5.39 2.27 -4.62
C ARG A 151 -4.95 3.36 -5.59
N VAL A 152 -4.17 4.32 -5.10
CA VAL A 152 -3.50 5.32 -5.92
C VAL A 152 -2.01 5.18 -5.70
N GLN A 153 -1.28 4.88 -6.77
CA GLN A 153 0.18 4.89 -6.75
C GLN A 153 0.67 6.30 -7.00
N ILE A 154 1.65 6.73 -6.20
CA ILE A 154 2.12 8.11 -6.23
C ILE A 154 3.20 8.24 -7.28
N MET A 155 3.12 9.30 -8.05
CA MET A 155 4.17 9.71 -8.97
C MET A 155 4.69 11.05 -8.50
N LYS A 156 6.01 11.21 -8.50
CA LYS A 156 6.61 12.49 -8.13
C LYS A 156 7.68 12.89 -9.13
N LYS A 157 7.97 14.19 -9.17
CA LYS A 157 9.08 14.74 -9.93
C LYS A 157 10.39 14.14 -9.42
N ASP A 158 11.26 13.76 -10.35
CA ASP A 158 12.60 13.29 -10.06
C ASP A 158 13.62 14.10 -10.91
N PRO A 159 14.72 14.60 -10.32
CA PRO A 159 15.71 15.39 -11.06
C PRO A 159 16.38 14.63 -12.21
N GLN A 160 16.59 13.32 -12.06
CA GLN A 160 17.32 12.50 -13.04
C GLN A 160 16.38 11.85 -14.05
N LYS A 161 15.30 11.24 -13.57
CA LYS A 161 14.35 10.48 -14.37
C LYS A 161 13.19 11.32 -14.90
N GLY A 162 13.08 12.58 -14.49
CA GLY A 162 11.96 13.49 -14.79
C GLY A 162 10.70 13.19 -13.97
N GLY A 163 10.43 11.92 -13.69
CA GLY A 163 9.41 11.43 -12.78
C GLY A 163 9.67 9.99 -12.37
N ILE A 164 9.26 9.63 -11.16
CA ILE A 164 9.40 8.28 -10.61
C ILE A 164 8.09 7.82 -9.97
N LEU A 165 7.78 6.53 -10.13
CA LEU A 165 6.71 5.88 -9.39
C LEU A 165 7.21 5.59 -7.97
N LYS A 166 6.58 6.21 -6.97
CA LYS A 166 6.89 5.95 -5.57
C LYS A 166 6.11 4.73 -5.09
N LEU A 167 6.85 3.73 -4.63
CA LEU A 167 6.31 2.59 -3.90
C LEU A 167 6.36 2.89 -2.40
N GLY A 168 5.30 2.50 -1.67
CA GLY A 168 5.21 2.71 -0.23
C GLY A 168 4.52 4.01 0.16
N THR A 169 4.78 4.43 1.39
CA THR A 169 4.29 5.67 2.00
C THR A 169 5.19 6.83 1.63
N GLU A 170 4.60 8.00 1.37
CA GLU A 170 5.31 9.27 1.25
C GLU A 170 4.67 10.28 2.20
N ILE A 171 5.48 10.95 3.01
CA ILE A 171 5.05 12.06 3.85
C ILE A 171 5.54 13.36 3.19
N ILE A 172 4.65 14.35 3.10
CA ILE A 172 4.97 15.68 2.60
C ILE A 172 4.57 16.68 3.67
N ASN A 173 5.55 17.39 4.22
CA ASN A 173 5.33 18.43 5.22
C ASN A 173 5.46 19.81 4.55
N SER A 174 4.65 20.77 4.98
CA SER A 174 4.88 22.17 4.65
C SER A 174 6.13 22.69 5.37
N ALA A 175 6.83 23.65 4.77
CA ALA A 175 8.04 24.22 5.37
C ALA A 175 7.80 24.89 6.73
N ASP A 176 6.56 25.32 7.01
CA ASP A 176 6.16 25.92 8.28
C ASP A 176 5.59 24.90 9.29
N GLY A 177 5.58 23.60 8.96
CA GLY A 177 5.09 22.54 9.83
C GLY A 177 3.56 22.49 10.03
N THR A 178 2.80 23.42 9.47
CA THR A 178 1.36 23.53 9.70
C THR A 178 0.51 22.46 9.00
N LEU A 179 1.08 21.77 8.01
CA LEU A 179 0.40 20.73 7.24
C LEU A 179 1.33 19.55 6.97
N SER A 180 0.84 18.34 7.24
CA SER A 180 1.44 17.09 6.77
C SER A 180 0.45 16.29 5.93
N ALA A 181 0.89 15.81 4.79
CA ALA A 181 0.11 14.98 3.89
C ALA A 181 0.78 13.62 3.71
N LEU A 182 0.06 12.56 4.09
CA LEU A 182 0.46 11.18 3.81
C LEU A 182 -0.16 10.70 2.50
N LEU A 183 0.69 10.27 1.57
CA LEU A 183 0.32 9.73 0.27
C LEU A 183 0.80 8.28 0.10
N GLY A 184 0.13 7.54 -0.78
CA GLY A 184 0.56 6.21 -1.21
C GLY A 184 0.05 5.08 -0.32
N ALA A 185 0.93 4.14 0.02
CA ALA A 185 0.59 3.03 0.90
C ALA A 185 0.27 3.54 2.31
N SER A 186 -0.75 2.99 2.94
CA SER A 186 -0.90 3.13 4.38
C SER A 186 0.29 2.44 5.07
N PRO A 187 0.94 3.09 6.05
CA PRO A 187 1.99 2.46 6.84
C PRO A 187 1.50 1.15 7.47
N GLY A 188 2.27 0.08 7.33
CA GLY A 188 2.01 -1.15 8.05
C GLY A 188 2.34 -1.00 9.53
N ALA A 189 1.93 -1.98 10.35
CA ALA A 189 2.21 -1.97 11.79
C ALA A 189 3.71 -1.74 12.10
N SER A 190 4.60 -2.30 11.28
CA SER A 190 6.05 -2.17 11.43
C SER A 190 6.61 -0.78 11.13
N THR A 191 5.89 0.08 10.40
CA THR A 191 6.37 1.40 9.98
C THR A 191 5.52 2.56 10.51
N ALA A 192 4.31 2.29 11.00
CA ALA A 192 3.35 3.32 11.43
C ALA A 192 3.93 4.23 12.53
N VAL A 193 4.63 3.67 13.51
CA VAL A 193 5.25 4.44 14.60
C VAL A 193 6.32 5.38 14.06
N THR A 194 7.24 4.87 13.21
CA THR A 194 8.29 5.68 12.58
C THR A 194 7.71 6.78 11.68
N THR A 195 6.68 6.47 10.89
CA THR A 195 5.95 7.46 10.09
C THR A 195 5.35 8.55 10.97
N MET A 196 4.78 8.21 12.13
CA MET A 196 4.22 9.20 13.03
C MET A 196 5.30 10.09 13.65
N PHE A 197 6.46 9.52 14.02
CA PHE A 197 7.59 10.31 14.49
C PHE A 197 8.05 11.33 13.45
N GLU A 198 8.13 10.94 12.18
CA GLU A 198 8.47 11.88 11.10
C GLU A 198 7.46 13.03 11.03
N VAL A 199 6.16 12.80 11.24
CA VAL A 199 5.17 13.88 11.33
C VAL A 199 5.38 14.75 12.56
N LEU A 200 5.55 14.15 13.75
CA LEU A 200 5.71 14.90 14.99
C LEU A 200 6.98 15.77 14.99
N GLU A 201 8.09 15.24 14.49
CA GLU A 201 9.37 15.95 14.41
C GLU A 201 9.31 17.15 13.45
N ASN A 202 8.52 17.06 12.38
CA ASN A 202 8.38 18.15 11.40
C ASN A 202 7.28 19.16 11.76
N CYS A 203 6.19 18.72 12.37
CA CYS A 203 5.01 19.55 12.63
C CYS A 203 4.90 20.06 14.08
N PHE A 204 5.58 19.42 15.02
CA PHE A 204 5.51 19.70 16.47
C PHE A 204 6.92 19.75 17.08
N ALA A 205 7.85 20.42 16.40
CA ALA A 205 9.27 20.44 16.79
C ALA A 205 9.48 21.02 18.20
N ASP A 206 8.73 22.05 18.57
CA ASP A 206 8.81 22.68 19.90
C ASP A 206 8.33 21.73 21.00
N GLU A 207 7.21 21.03 20.77
CA GLU A 207 6.73 20.02 21.69
C GLU A 207 7.70 18.85 21.79
N MET A 208 8.24 18.36 20.68
CA MET A 208 9.27 17.31 20.66
C MET A 208 10.54 17.72 21.41
N ALA A 209 10.89 19.01 21.41
CA ALA A 209 12.01 19.54 22.18
C ALA A 209 11.70 19.65 23.69
N SER A 210 10.42 19.74 24.06
CA SER A 210 9.97 19.91 25.44
C SER A 210 10.30 18.72 26.34
N GLY A 211 10.61 18.99 27.61
CA GLY A 211 10.85 17.95 28.62
C GLY A 211 9.65 17.01 28.79
N LYS A 212 8.43 17.57 28.77
CA LYS A 212 7.19 16.82 28.95
C LYS A 212 7.00 15.72 27.90
N TRP A 213 7.23 16.04 26.62
CA TRP A 213 7.10 15.02 25.57
C TRP A 213 8.27 14.04 25.59
N LYS A 214 9.50 14.50 25.86
CA LYS A 214 10.65 13.59 26.03
C LYS A 214 10.41 12.55 27.12
N GLU A 215 9.89 12.97 28.28
CA GLU A 215 9.51 12.07 29.37
C GLU A 215 8.41 11.10 28.93
N LYS A 216 7.36 11.61 28.26
CA LYS A 216 6.26 10.75 27.83
C LYS A 216 6.68 9.74 26.76
N LEU A 217 7.53 10.14 25.82
CA LEU A 217 8.06 9.26 24.79
C LEU A 217 8.98 8.19 25.38
N ALA A 218 9.80 8.53 26.37
CA ALA A 218 10.63 7.56 27.08
C ALA A 218 9.80 6.55 27.88
N GLU A 219 8.66 6.98 28.45
CA GLU A 219 7.69 6.08 29.11
C GLU A 219 7.07 5.09 28.12
N MET A 220 6.59 5.60 26.97
CA MET A 220 5.90 4.78 25.96
C MET A 220 6.86 3.88 25.18
N ILE A 221 8.05 4.40 24.84
CA ILE A 221 9.05 3.75 23.99
C ILE A 221 10.42 3.93 24.66
N PRO A 222 10.79 3.06 25.62
CA PRO A 222 12.04 3.19 26.38
C PRO A 222 13.33 3.14 25.54
N SER A 223 13.25 2.67 24.29
CA SER A 223 14.37 2.65 23.34
C SER A 223 14.41 3.88 22.42
N TYR A 224 13.49 4.83 22.53
CA TYR A 224 13.43 5.99 21.67
C TYR A 224 14.74 6.80 21.73
N GLY A 225 15.23 7.22 20.56
CA GLY A 225 16.51 7.93 20.42
C GLY A 225 17.78 7.08 20.64
N ARG A 226 17.66 5.75 20.83
CA ARG A 226 18.80 4.85 21.01
C ARG A 226 18.85 3.75 19.95
N SER A 227 20.07 3.40 19.53
CA SER A 227 20.30 2.36 18.54
C SER A 227 20.28 0.97 19.18
N LEU A 228 19.29 0.15 18.82
CA LEU A 228 19.25 -1.28 19.19
C LEU A 228 20.29 -2.13 18.45
N ILE A 229 20.92 -1.58 17.40
CA ILE A 229 21.99 -2.24 16.64
C ILE A 229 23.31 -2.11 17.42
N GLU A 230 23.55 -0.95 18.02
CA GLU A 230 24.80 -0.65 18.75
C GLU A 230 24.72 -1.03 20.24
N ASP A 231 23.51 -1.04 20.82
CA ASP A 231 23.28 -1.41 22.22
C ASP A 231 22.60 -2.78 22.33
N ALA A 232 23.43 -3.83 22.42
CA ALA A 232 22.98 -5.21 22.53
C ALA A 232 22.21 -5.50 23.83
N GLU A 233 22.53 -4.81 24.93
CA GLU A 233 21.83 -4.99 26.20
C GLU A 233 20.42 -4.43 26.13
N LEU A 234 20.28 -3.20 25.61
CA LEU A 234 18.99 -2.58 25.36
C LEU A 234 18.14 -3.41 24.39
N CYS A 235 18.73 -3.94 23.33
CA CYS A 235 18.03 -4.83 22.39
C CYS A 235 17.46 -6.06 23.09
N ARG A 236 18.26 -6.76 23.91
CA ARG A 236 17.81 -7.92 24.70
C ARG A 236 16.72 -7.55 25.70
N LYS A 237 16.86 -6.42 26.40
CA LYS A 237 15.86 -5.94 27.36
C LYS A 237 14.53 -5.63 26.69
N THR A 238 14.56 -4.93 25.55
CA THR A 238 13.36 -4.58 24.77
C THR A 238 12.68 -5.84 24.25
N ARG A 239 13.42 -6.78 23.64
CA ARG A 239 12.86 -8.06 23.16
C ARG A 239 12.18 -8.84 24.27
N LYS A 240 12.85 -9.02 25.42
CA LYS A 240 12.27 -9.73 26.58
C LYS A 240 11.00 -9.05 27.10
N ALA A 241 10.97 -7.73 27.14
CA ALA A 241 9.79 -6.98 27.56
C ALA A 241 8.63 -7.14 26.56
N THR A 242 8.91 -7.02 25.27
CA THR A 242 7.91 -7.20 24.19
C THR A 242 7.39 -8.64 24.14
N ALA A 243 8.27 -9.65 24.23
CA ALA A 243 7.90 -11.06 24.26
C ALA A 243 6.95 -11.36 25.42
N LYS A 244 7.26 -10.85 26.62
CA LYS A 244 6.38 -10.98 27.79
C LYS A 244 4.99 -10.37 27.56
N VAL A 245 4.92 -9.18 26.95
CA VAL A 245 3.64 -8.48 26.68
C VAL A 245 2.82 -9.19 25.60
N LEU A 246 3.49 -9.76 24.61
CA LEU A 246 2.86 -10.47 23.50
C LEU A 246 2.63 -11.97 23.77
N GLU A 247 2.93 -12.43 25.00
CA GLU A 247 2.83 -13.83 25.41
C GLU A 247 3.60 -14.79 24.47
N LEU A 248 4.76 -14.34 24.00
CA LEU A 248 5.64 -15.13 23.16
C LEU A 248 6.64 -15.88 24.04
N GLU A 249 6.82 -17.16 23.76
CA GLU A 249 7.90 -17.96 24.35
C GLU A 249 9.23 -17.57 23.67
N GLU A 250 10.05 -16.75 24.35
CA GLU A 250 11.46 -16.51 24.00
C GLU A 250 12.40 -17.02 25.12
#